data_AF-A0A1F4C172-F1
#
_entry.id   AF-A0A1F4C172-F1
#
_cell.length_a   1.000
_cell.length_b   1.000
_cell.length_c   1.000
_cell.angle_alpha   90.00
_cell.angle_beta   90.00
_cell.angle_gamma   90.00
#
_symmetry.space_group_name_H-M   'P 1'
#
loop_
_entity.id
_entity.type
_entity.pdbx_description
1 polymer ?
#
loop_
_entity_poly.entity_id
_entity_poly.type
_entity_poly.pdbx_seq_one_letter_code
_entity_poly.pdbx_strand_id
1 'polypeptide(L)'
;MTKVKSAPRRVYRRTRPSWERGYYAHGYWLGKEKLGSVKLGPRPDWDGIYRWQAGHYAGEASTLDEAKRAVEAAVLLGTSQLQLFGD
;
A
#
# COMPACT_ATOMS: atom_id res chain seq x y z
N MET A 1 33.33 -34.81 -19.66
CA MET A 1 32.83 -33.44 -19.41
C MET A 1 31.32 -33.50 -19.20
N THR A 2 30.86 -33.47 -17.95
CA THR A 2 29.43 -33.52 -17.59
C THR A 2 28.84 -32.11 -17.60
N LYS A 3 27.81 -31.89 -18.43
CA LYS A 3 27.11 -30.62 -18.57
C LYS A 3 26.18 -30.41 -17.38
N VAL A 4 26.52 -29.53 -16.45
CA VAL A 4 25.64 -29.17 -15.33
C VAL A 4 24.53 -28.27 -15.87
N LYS A 5 23.28 -28.75 -15.84
CA LYS A 5 22.11 -27.93 -16.21
C LYS A 5 21.83 -26.96 -15.05
N SER A 6 22.02 -25.66 -15.27
CA SER A 6 21.64 -24.63 -14.31
C SER A 6 20.11 -24.57 -14.19
N ALA A 7 19.59 -24.68 -12.97
CA ALA A 7 18.18 -24.52 -12.69
C ALA A 7 17.70 -23.10 -13.06
N PRO A 8 16.47 -22.91 -13.58
CA PRO A 8 15.97 -21.60 -13.94
C PRO A 8 15.89 -20.71 -12.70
N ARG A 9 16.51 -19.52 -12.76
CA ARG A 9 16.38 -18.50 -11.70
C ARG A 9 14.90 -18.15 -11.57
N ARG A 10 14.31 -18.48 -10.43
CA ARG A 10 12.92 -18.14 -10.08
C ARG A 10 12.83 -16.62 -10.02
N VAL A 11 12.29 -16.01 -11.08
CA VAL A 11 11.99 -14.57 -11.08
C VAL A 11 10.90 -14.35 -10.05
N TYR A 12 11.27 -13.84 -8.88
CA TYR A 12 10.32 -13.42 -7.86
C TYR A 12 9.54 -12.25 -8.46
N ARG A 13 8.35 -12.53 -9.00
CA ARG A 13 7.42 -11.48 -9.44
C ARG A 13 7.11 -10.66 -8.19
N ARG A 14 7.70 -9.48 -8.06
CA ARG A 14 7.31 -8.51 -7.04
C ARG A 14 5.81 -8.32 -7.17
N THR A 15 5.06 -8.80 -6.18
CA THR A 15 3.61 -8.64 -6.12
C THR A 15 3.32 -7.15 -6.31
N ARG A 16 2.42 -6.78 -7.22
CA ARG A 16 2.03 -5.38 -7.34
C ARG A 16 1.12 -5.05 -6.16
N PRO A 17 1.25 -3.87 -5.55
CA PRO A 17 0.29 -3.46 -4.56
C PRO A 17 -1.13 -3.45 -5.13
N SER A 18 -2.12 -3.79 -4.31
CA SER A 18 -3.52 -3.83 -4.70
C SER A 18 -4.42 -3.25 -3.63
N TRP A 19 -5.51 -2.62 -4.07
CA TRP A 19 -6.59 -2.19 -3.18
C TRP A 19 -7.55 -3.33 -2.90
N GLU A 20 -7.87 -3.52 -1.62
CA GLU A 20 -8.95 -4.36 -1.15
C GLU A 20 -10.06 -3.48 -0.57
N ARG A 21 -11.31 -3.77 -0.95
CA ARG A 21 -12.50 -3.04 -0.50
C ARG A 21 -13.12 -3.77 0.69
N GLY A 22 -13.25 -3.06 1.81
CA GLY A 22 -14.12 -3.41 2.93
C GLY A 22 -15.38 -2.54 2.95
N TYR A 23 -16.17 -2.70 4.01
CA TYR A 23 -17.47 -2.03 4.14
C TYR A 23 -17.33 -0.52 4.48
N TYR A 24 -16.54 -0.18 5.51
CA TYR A 24 -16.22 1.20 5.90
C TYR A 24 -14.73 1.54 5.78
N ALA A 25 -13.96 0.66 5.15
CA ALA A 25 -12.53 0.85 4.99
C ALA A 25 -12.04 0.20 3.70
N HIS A 26 -10.97 0.74 3.15
CA HIS A 26 -10.22 0.18 2.03
C HIS A 26 -8.77 -0.04 2.49
N GLY A 27 -8.20 -1.19 2.19
CA GLY A 27 -6.80 -1.51 2.50
C GLY A 27 -5.95 -1.50 1.25
N TYR A 28 -4.75 -0.93 1.33
CA TYR A 28 -3.74 -1.04 0.28
C TYR A 28 -2.68 -2.05 0.72
N TRP A 29 -2.45 -3.07 -0.09
CA TRP A 29 -1.71 -4.27 0.31
C TRP A 29 -0.61 -4.66 -0.67
N LEU A 30 0.51 -5.15 -0.16
CA LEU A 30 1.56 -5.82 -0.91
C LEU A 30 1.70 -7.26 -0.42
N GLY A 31 1.04 -8.19 -1.10
CA GLY A 31 0.94 -9.57 -0.61
C GLY A 31 0.17 -9.62 0.72
N LYS A 32 0.86 -9.96 1.82
CA LYS A 32 0.28 -9.98 3.18
C LYS A 32 0.56 -8.70 3.98
N GLU A 33 1.37 -7.80 3.44
CA GLU A 33 1.77 -6.57 4.11
C GLU A 33 0.76 -5.47 3.81
N LYS A 34 0.26 -4.80 4.86
CA LYS A 34 -0.63 -3.65 4.72
C LYS A 34 0.20 -2.38 4.61
N LEU A 35 0.13 -1.73 3.46
CA LEU A 35 0.87 -0.50 3.18
C LEU A 35 0.09 0.76 3.60
N GLY A 36 -1.24 0.70 3.58
CA GLY A 36 -2.07 1.81 4.01
C GLY A 36 -3.55 1.48 4.08
N SER A 37 -4.36 2.46 4.46
CA SER A 37 -5.81 2.33 4.47
C SER A 37 -6.53 3.66 4.33
N VAL A 38 -7.74 3.59 3.78
CA VAL A 38 -8.74 4.66 3.82
C VAL A 38 -9.92 4.19 4.67
N LYS A 39 -10.40 5.00 5.61
CA LYS A 39 -11.58 4.75 6.42
C LYS A 39 -12.63 5.83 6.19
N LEU A 40 -13.89 5.43 6.18
CA LEU A 40 -15.03 6.33 6.26
C LEU A 40 -15.28 6.66 7.74
N GLY A 41 -15.86 7.84 8.00
CA GLY A 41 -16.40 8.16 9.33
C GLY A 41 -17.50 7.15 9.75
N PRO A 42 -17.75 6.99 11.07
CA PRO A 42 -18.80 6.10 11.56
C PRO A 42 -20.18 6.54 11.07
N ARG A 43 -21.09 5.58 10.80
CA ARG A 43 -22.52 5.86 10.57
C ARG A 43 -23.26 6.06 11.90
N PRO A 44 -24.37 6.83 11.94
CA PRO A 44 -25.09 7.44 10.82
C PRO A 44 -24.52 8.77 10.29
N ASP A 45 -23.65 9.43 11.05
CA ASP A 45 -23.20 10.81 10.80
C ASP A 45 -21.92 10.86 9.95
N TRP A 46 -21.91 10.20 8.80
CA TRP A 46 -20.75 10.31 7.92
C TRP A 46 -20.61 11.75 7.43
N ASP A 47 -19.50 12.37 7.81
CA ASP A 47 -19.13 13.76 7.55
C ASP A 47 -18.69 14.04 6.10
N GLY A 48 -18.76 13.04 5.21
CA GLY A 48 -18.26 13.15 3.83
C GLY A 48 -16.73 13.11 3.72
N ILE A 49 -16.02 12.88 4.83
CA ILE A 49 -14.55 12.91 4.85
C ILE A 49 -13.99 11.47 4.83
N TYR A 50 -12.99 11.27 3.98
CA TYR A 50 -12.19 10.06 3.91
C TYR A 50 -10.90 10.26 4.68
N ARG A 51 -10.67 9.43 5.69
CA ARG A 51 -9.47 9.47 6.53
C ARG A 51 -8.51 8.41 6.07
N TRP A 52 -7.29 8.80 5.72
CA TRP A 52 -6.30 7.88 5.19
C TRP A 52 -5.02 7.86 6.03
N GLN A 53 -4.31 6.73 5.98
CA GLN A 53 -3.03 6.54 6.65
C GLN A 53 -2.13 5.59 5.85
N ALA A 54 -0.82 5.83 5.89
CA ALA A 54 0.22 4.97 5.33
C ALA A 54 1.56 5.25 6.02
N GLY A 55 2.14 4.24 6.69
CA GLY A 55 3.33 4.43 7.52
C GLY A 55 3.11 5.50 8.61
N HIS A 56 3.96 6.53 8.64
CA HIS A 56 3.85 7.68 9.55
C HIS A 56 2.99 8.82 9.00
N TYR A 57 2.45 8.70 7.79
CA TYR A 57 1.63 9.71 7.16
C TYR A 57 0.14 9.43 7.37
N ALA A 58 -0.62 10.48 7.58
CA ALA A 58 -2.07 10.43 7.64
C ALA A 58 -2.67 11.75 7.14
N GLY A 59 -3.95 11.70 6.75
CA GLY A 59 -4.66 12.89 6.30
C GLY A 59 -6.13 12.62 6.00
N GLU A 60 -6.76 13.65 5.45
CA GLU A 60 -8.18 13.67 5.10
C GLU A 60 -8.35 14.05 3.63
N ALA A 61 -9.42 13.56 2.99
CA ALA A 61 -9.79 13.94 1.64
C ALA A 61 -11.32 13.94 1.46
N SER A 62 -11.79 14.76 0.52
CA SER A 62 -13.21 14.85 0.14
C SER A 62 -13.69 13.67 -0.70
N THR A 63 -12.78 12.94 -1.34
CA THR A 63 -13.14 11.81 -2.20
C THR A 63 -12.31 10.57 -1.90
N LEU A 64 -12.89 9.39 -2.17
CA LEU A 64 -12.19 8.11 -2.02
C LEU A 64 -10.93 8.04 -2.90
N ASP A 65 -11.01 8.55 -4.12
CA ASP A 65 -9.90 8.47 -5.07
C ASP A 65 -8.74 9.39 -4.69
N GLU A 66 -9.01 10.57 -4.11
CA GLU A 66 -7.97 11.41 -3.51
C GLU A 66 -7.33 10.73 -2.31
N ALA A 67 -8.11 10.15 -1.40
CA ALA A 67 -7.58 9.42 -0.26
C ALA A 67 -6.71 8.22 -0.68
N LYS A 68 -7.11 7.47 -1.71
CA LYS A 68 -6.31 6.37 -2.27
C LYS A 68 -5.00 6.86 -2.88
N ARG A 69 -5.05 7.92 -3.70
CA ARG A 69 -3.84 8.53 -4.30
C ARG A 69 -2.88 9.04 -3.22
N ALA A 70 -3.39 9.62 -2.14
CA ALA A 70 -2.58 10.09 -1.03
C ALA A 70 -1.87 8.94 -0.30
N VAL A 71 -2.55 7.80 -0.09
CA VAL A 71 -1.92 6.57 0.42
C VAL A 71 -0.81 6.09 -0.50
N GLU A 72 -1.07 5.99 -1.81
CA GLU A 72 -0.07 5.54 -2.78
C GLU A 72 1.16 6.46 -2.79
N ALA A 73 0.96 7.78 -2.75
CA ALA A 73 2.04 8.76 -2.68
C ALA A 73 2.85 8.63 -1.38
N ALA A 74 2.17 8.49 -0.23
CA ALA A 74 2.84 8.31 1.06
C ALA A 74 3.66 7.02 1.13
N VAL A 75 3.16 5.92 0.55
CA VAL A 75 3.91 4.66 0.41
C VAL A 75 5.14 4.85 -0.49
N LEU A 76 5.01 5.57 -1.61
CA LEU A 76 6.14 5.84 -2.49
C LEU A 76 7.24 6.67 -1.80
N LEU A 77 6.84 7.67 -1.01
CA LEU A 77 7.78 8.46 -0.20
C LEU A 77 8.44 7.61 0.89
N GLY A 78 7.67 6.77 1.59
CA GLY A 78 8.18 5.86 2.63
C GLY A 78 9.13 4.78 2.09
N THR A 79 8.87 4.25 0.89
CA THR A 79 9.78 3.31 0.21
C THR A 79 11.06 3.98 -0.27
N SER A 80 11.01 5.27 -0.64
CA SER A 80 12.20 6.05 -0.99
C SER A 80 13.06 6.41 0.22
N GLN A 81 12.50 6.42 1.44
CA GLN A 81 13.21 6.80 2.67
C GLN A 81 14.10 5.70 3.26
N LEU A 82 14.09 4.46 2.76
CA LEU A 82 14.92 3.36 3.28
C LEU A 82 16.00 2.90 2.28
N GLN A 83 17.19 3.51 2.39
CA GLN A 83 18.49 2.83 2.50
C GLN A 83 19.48 3.79 3.18
N LEU A 84 19.37 3.95 4.50
CA LEU A 84 20.37 4.72 5.27
C LEU A 84 21.58 3.87 5.67
N PHE A 85 21.49 2.54 5.58
CA PHE A 85 22.61 1.61 5.68
C PHE A 85 22.37 0.44 4.71
N GLY A 86 23.27 0.26 3.75
CA GLY A 86 23.41 -0.97 2.97
C GLY A 86 24.71 -1.63 3.38
N ASP A 87 24.65 -2.91 3.79
CA ASP A 87 25.81 -3.80 3.88
C ASP A 87 26.28 -4.26 2.50
#